data_AF-A0A8B7VRK1-F1
#
_entry.id   AF-A0A8B7VRK1-F1
#
_cell.length_a   1.000
_cell.length_b   1.000
_cell.length_c   1.000
_cell.angle_alpha   90.00
_cell.angle_beta   90.00
_cell.angle_gamma   90.00
#
_symmetry.space_group_name_H-M   'P 1'
#
loop_
_entity.id
_entity.type
_entity.pdbx_description
1 polymer ?
#
loop_
_entity_poly.entity_id
_entity_poly.type
_entity_poly.pdbx_seq_one_letter_code
_entity_poly.pdbx_strand_id
1 'polypeptide(L)'
;NGETPFFLAVEGGHEECSKVLLAAGSDVNIPNKLNVSVLQIATQHGHTSLVNFLLSENVDLHQRMECKESPLHLAVINNHITVVNSLLGAQHDADILNQRQQTPLHVAADLGNVEMVETLLQAGCDLKIVDKQGRTALAVASRSSHSLVVDMLIKAERYYAWREEHGKSTQDPSAGTLTFKQDHSLGTRHIRMLLWNLAYHQLKVNEWQRLARSWDFTDDQIRAIEQQWSGNKSFREHGHRALLIWLHGALMTQPDPAKHLYKELVRAGFPELAEKIHQFKSKTDSSSKKCVVS
;
A
#
# COMPACT_ATOMS: atom_id res chain seq x y z
N ASN A 1 -6.26 35.79 -20.06
CA ASN A 1 -6.02 34.37 -20.38
C ASN A 1 -7.27 33.58 -20.80
N GLY A 2 -8.48 34.17 -20.84
CA GLY A 2 -9.69 33.43 -21.22
C GLY A 2 -10.13 32.39 -20.18
N GLU A 3 -9.63 32.52 -18.96
CA GLU A 3 -10.22 31.90 -17.79
C GLU A 3 -11.55 32.60 -17.52
N THR A 4 -12.62 31.81 -17.41
CA THR A 4 -13.92 32.33 -17.00
C THR A 4 -13.85 32.74 -15.52
N PRO A 5 -14.73 33.64 -15.04
CA PRO A 5 -14.80 34.00 -13.62
C PRO A 5 -14.92 32.76 -12.71
N PHE A 6 -15.56 31.70 -13.20
CA PHE A 6 -15.70 30.43 -12.50
C PHE A 6 -14.35 29.74 -12.25
N PHE A 7 -13.47 29.69 -13.25
CA PHE A 7 -12.13 29.12 -13.10
C PHE A 7 -11.30 29.85 -12.02
N LEU A 8 -11.34 31.19 -12.01
CA LEU A 8 -10.61 32.00 -11.03
C LEU A 8 -11.18 31.81 -9.60
N ALA A 9 -12.50 31.69 -9.47
CA ALA A 9 -13.13 31.39 -8.18
C ALA A 9 -12.71 30.02 -7.65
N VAL A 10 -12.63 29.02 -8.53
CA VAL A 10 -12.19 27.66 -8.19
C VAL A 10 -10.71 27.64 -7.81
N GLU A 11 -9.84 28.31 -8.57
CA GLU A 11 -8.42 28.44 -8.29
C GLU A 11 -8.16 29.07 -6.91
N GLY A 12 -8.91 30.15 -6.59
CA GLY A 12 -8.86 30.83 -5.30
C GLY A 12 -9.54 30.08 -4.13
N GLY A 13 -10.20 28.94 -4.39
CA GLY A 13 -10.92 28.18 -3.36
C GLY A 13 -12.19 28.88 -2.84
N HIS A 14 -12.75 29.81 -3.62
CA HIS A 14 -13.94 30.56 -3.26
C HIS A 14 -15.20 29.73 -3.52
N GLU A 15 -15.51 28.83 -2.59
CA GLU A 15 -16.60 27.86 -2.70
C GLU A 15 -17.96 28.53 -2.99
N GLU A 16 -18.36 29.52 -2.20
CA GLU A 16 -19.65 30.21 -2.37
C GLU A 16 -19.73 30.96 -3.70
N CYS A 17 -18.64 31.62 -4.11
CA CYS A 17 -18.57 32.25 -5.43
C CYS A 17 -18.70 31.22 -6.55
N SER A 18 -18.04 30.07 -6.40
CA SER A 18 -18.09 28.96 -7.38
C SER A 18 -19.52 28.40 -7.52
N LYS A 19 -20.23 28.21 -6.40
CA LYS A 19 -21.64 27.79 -6.38
C LYS A 19 -22.55 28.80 -7.10
N VAL A 20 -22.40 30.10 -6.80
CA VAL A 20 -23.18 31.16 -7.46
C VAL A 20 -22.92 31.19 -8.97
N LEU A 21 -21.67 31.00 -9.39
CA LEU A 21 -21.30 31.03 -10.80
C LEU A 21 -21.82 29.80 -11.58
N LEU A 22 -21.86 28.62 -10.96
CA LEU A 22 -22.54 27.45 -11.54
C LEU A 22 -24.04 27.67 -11.66
N ALA A 23 -24.69 28.18 -10.61
CA ALA A 23 -26.12 28.51 -10.63
C ALA A 23 -26.48 29.57 -11.69
N ALA A 24 -25.53 30.44 -12.03
CA ALA A 24 -25.66 31.43 -13.10
C ALA A 24 -25.44 30.86 -14.52
N GLY A 25 -25.22 29.54 -14.66
CA GLY A 25 -25.10 28.85 -15.94
C GLY A 25 -23.66 28.58 -16.40
N SER A 26 -22.66 28.67 -15.51
CA SER A 26 -21.31 28.17 -15.84
C SER A 26 -21.34 26.65 -16.01
N ASP A 27 -20.65 26.13 -17.02
CA ASP A 27 -20.55 24.69 -17.25
C ASP A 27 -19.28 24.12 -16.58
N VAL A 28 -19.48 23.15 -15.68
CA VAL A 28 -18.42 22.48 -14.93
C VAL A 28 -17.53 21.59 -15.80
N ASN A 29 -18.03 21.17 -16.96
CA ASN A 29 -17.38 20.23 -17.85
C ASN A 29 -16.58 20.90 -18.98
N ILE A 30 -16.59 22.24 -19.08
CA ILE A 30 -15.81 22.96 -20.08
C ILE A 30 -14.41 23.25 -19.53
N PRO A 31 -13.33 22.78 -20.18
CA PRO A 31 -11.98 23.11 -19.76
C PRO A 31 -11.58 24.54 -20.07
N ASN A 32 -10.51 25.00 -19.41
CA ASN A 32 -9.84 26.23 -19.81
C ASN A 32 -9.03 26.04 -21.11
N LYS A 33 -8.38 27.12 -21.57
CA LYS A 33 -7.56 27.12 -22.79
C LYS A 33 -6.33 26.20 -22.75
N LEU A 34 -5.96 25.71 -21.57
CA LEU A 34 -4.88 24.75 -21.36
C LEU A 34 -5.39 23.30 -21.28
N ASN A 35 -6.67 23.08 -21.62
CA ASN A 35 -7.35 21.79 -21.55
C ASN A 35 -7.47 21.23 -20.11
N VAL A 36 -7.41 22.09 -19.09
CA VAL A 36 -7.52 21.72 -17.68
C VAL A 36 -8.97 21.91 -17.21
N SER A 37 -9.54 20.90 -16.57
CA SER A 37 -10.86 20.95 -15.94
C SER A 37 -10.84 21.69 -14.60
N VAL A 38 -11.99 22.21 -14.18
CA VAL A 38 -12.14 22.84 -12.85
C VAL A 38 -11.90 21.86 -11.70
N LEU A 39 -12.25 20.57 -11.89
CA LEU A 39 -11.96 19.53 -10.90
C LEU A 39 -10.45 19.35 -10.72
N GLN A 40 -9.67 19.36 -11.80
CA GLN A 40 -8.20 19.29 -11.72
C GLN A 40 -7.61 20.49 -10.98
N ILE A 41 -8.14 21.70 -11.18
CA ILE A 41 -7.66 22.91 -10.49
C ILE A 41 -7.98 22.83 -9.00
N ALA A 42 -9.25 22.58 -8.64
CA ALA A 42 -9.65 22.43 -7.24
C ALA A 42 -8.81 21.35 -6.53
N THR A 43 -8.54 20.25 -7.24
CA THR A 43 -7.73 19.14 -6.75
C THR A 43 -6.26 19.53 -6.57
N GLN A 44 -5.65 20.19 -7.54
CA GLN A 44 -4.26 20.64 -7.48
C GLN A 44 -4.00 21.56 -6.28
N HIS A 45 -4.96 22.44 -5.97
CA HIS A 45 -4.88 23.36 -4.84
C HIS A 45 -5.36 22.78 -3.50
N GLY A 46 -5.91 21.56 -3.49
CA GLY A 46 -6.32 20.88 -2.25
C GLY A 46 -7.64 21.38 -1.67
N HIS A 47 -8.47 22.06 -2.45
CA HIS A 47 -9.73 22.66 -2.01
C HIS A 47 -10.80 21.58 -1.79
N THR A 48 -10.67 20.82 -0.70
CA THR A 48 -11.45 19.59 -0.45
C THR A 48 -12.98 19.83 -0.49
N SER A 49 -13.48 20.88 0.15
CA SER A 49 -14.92 21.21 0.13
C SER A 49 -15.42 21.48 -1.29
N LEU A 50 -14.62 22.21 -2.07
CA LEU A 50 -14.94 22.51 -3.46
C LEU A 50 -14.86 21.27 -4.34
N VAL A 51 -13.87 20.38 -4.13
CA VAL A 51 -13.81 19.09 -4.83
C VAL A 51 -15.06 18.26 -4.53
N ASN A 52 -15.47 18.14 -3.26
CA ASN A 52 -16.69 17.41 -2.88
C ASN A 52 -17.93 17.99 -3.53
N PHE A 53 -18.05 19.31 -3.54
CA PHE A 53 -19.14 19.99 -4.24
C PHE A 53 -19.11 19.71 -5.74
N LEU A 54 -17.97 19.87 -6.41
CA LEU A 54 -17.83 19.58 -7.84
C LEU A 54 -18.15 18.12 -8.16
N LEU A 55 -17.75 17.16 -7.33
CA LEU A 55 -18.09 15.74 -7.51
C LEU A 55 -19.59 15.44 -7.32
N SER A 56 -20.32 16.29 -6.58
CA SER A 56 -21.77 16.17 -6.43
C SER A 56 -22.56 16.78 -7.59
N GLU A 57 -21.93 17.69 -8.34
CA GLU A 57 -22.41 18.13 -9.64
C GLU A 57 -21.98 17.09 -10.69
N ASN A 58 -22.75 16.88 -11.78
CA ASN A 58 -22.50 15.84 -12.79
C ASN A 58 -21.20 16.08 -13.61
N VAL A 59 -20.05 16.09 -12.95
CA VAL A 59 -18.73 16.22 -13.53
C VAL A 59 -18.39 14.93 -14.24
N ASP A 60 -18.02 15.05 -15.50
CA ASP A 60 -17.52 13.93 -16.28
C ASP A 60 -16.10 13.59 -15.83
N LEU A 61 -16.00 12.54 -15.01
CA LEU A 61 -14.74 12.00 -14.51
C LEU A 61 -13.89 11.34 -15.60
N HIS A 62 -14.45 11.10 -16.79
CA HIS A 62 -13.82 10.37 -17.89
C HIS A 62 -13.36 11.27 -19.04
N GLN A 63 -13.40 12.59 -18.87
CA GLN A 63 -12.89 13.50 -19.90
C GLN A 63 -11.43 13.18 -20.23
N ARG A 64 -11.23 12.66 -21.43
CA ARG A 64 -9.90 12.42 -22.00
C ARG A 64 -9.30 13.74 -22.46
N MET A 65 -8.84 14.51 -21.49
CA MET A 65 -8.10 15.73 -21.74
C MET A 65 -6.69 15.39 -22.16
N GLU A 66 -6.10 16.20 -23.02
CA GLU A 66 -4.67 16.11 -23.34
C GLU A 66 -3.77 16.48 -22.14
N CYS A 67 -4.36 16.79 -20.98
CA CYS A 67 -3.66 16.97 -19.72
C CYS A 67 -2.82 15.75 -19.36
N LYS A 68 -1.63 16.02 -18.83
CA LYS A 68 -0.66 14.97 -18.51
C LYS A 68 -1.09 14.09 -17.33
N GLU A 69 -1.86 14.64 -16.39
CA GLU A 69 -2.20 14.06 -15.10
C GLU A 69 -3.71 14.15 -14.83
N SER A 70 -4.33 13.08 -14.33
CA SER A 70 -5.73 13.08 -13.88
C SER A 70 -5.91 13.86 -12.56
N PRO A 71 -7.14 14.19 -12.13
CA PRO A 71 -7.38 14.76 -10.80
C PRO A 71 -6.71 13.92 -9.70
N LEU A 72 -6.86 12.59 -9.74
CA LEU A 72 -6.27 11.71 -8.73
C LEU A 72 -4.73 11.75 -8.72
N HIS A 73 -4.08 11.85 -9.89
CA HIS A 73 -2.64 12.09 -9.96
C HIS A 73 -2.24 13.42 -9.33
N LEU A 74 -2.95 14.51 -9.65
CA LEU A 74 -2.67 15.83 -9.09
C LEU A 74 -2.83 15.85 -7.56
N ALA A 75 -3.85 15.17 -7.02
CA ALA A 75 -4.04 15.01 -5.59
C ALA A 75 -2.86 14.28 -4.94
N VAL A 76 -2.39 13.19 -5.57
CA VAL A 76 -1.22 12.41 -5.10
C VAL A 76 0.06 13.23 -5.15
N ILE A 77 0.34 13.90 -6.28
CA ILE A 77 1.55 14.71 -6.49
C ILE A 77 1.64 15.84 -5.46
N ASN A 78 0.51 16.48 -5.15
CA ASN A 78 0.45 17.59 -4.20
C ASN A 78 0.18 17.15 -2.75
N ASN A 79 0.14 15.84 -2.48
CA ASN A 79 -0.10 15.25 -1.15
C ASN A 79 -1.43 15.67 -0.49
N HIS A 80 -2.51 15.78 -1.26
CA HIS A 80 -3.84 16.12 -0.77
C HIS A 80 -4.65 14.87 -0.43
N ILE A 81 -4.32 14.20 0.68
CA ILE A 81 -4.92 12.91 1.08
C ILE A 81 -6.45 12.99 1.23
N THR A 82 -6.98 14.08 1.78
CA THR A 82 -8.43 14.30 1.90
C THR A 82 -9.13 14.37 0.53
N VAL A 83 -8.46 14.97 -0.46
CA VAL A 83 -8.96 15.02 -1.84
C VAL A 83 -8.88 13.64 -2.49
N VAL A 84 -7.80 12.88 -2.27
CA VAL A 84 -7.68 11.48 -2.73
C VAL A 84 -8.83 10.63 -2.19
N ASN A 85 -9.12 10.70 -0.89
CA ASN A 85 -10.25 9.99 -0.29
C ASN A 85 -11.59 10.41 -0.90
N SER A 86 -11.76 11.70 -1.18
CA SER A 86 -12.99 12.21 -1.81
C SER A 86 -13.18 11.66 -3.23
N LEU A 87 -12.11 11.67 -4.04
CA LEU A 87 -12.12 11.14 -5.41
C LEU A 87 -12.37 9.63 -5.44
N LEU A 88 -11.69 8.86 -4.59
CA LEU A 88 -11.87 7.41 -4.48
C LEU A 88 -13.28 7.06 -3.97
N GLY A 89 -13.80 7.83 -3.01
CA GLY A 89 -15.18 7.68 -2.51
C GLY A 89 -16.24 7.96 -3.58
N ALA A 90 -15.94 8.85 -4.52
CA ALA A 90 -16.75 9.11 -5.71
C ALA A 90 -16.50 8.12 -6.87
N GLN A 91 -15.85 6.98 -6.62
CA GLN A 91 -15.54 5.94 -7.60
C GLN A 91 -14.69 6.42 -8.79
N HIS A 92 -13.84 7.44 -8.57
CA HIS A 92 -12.83 7.78 -9.56
C HIS A 92 -11.87 6.61 -9.76
N ASP A 93 -11.50 6.34 -11.01
CA ASP A 93 -10.64 5.20 -11.35
C ASP A 93 -9.28 5.30 -10.64
N ALA A 94 -9.04 4.39 -9.70
CA ALA A 94 -7.83 4.34 -8.90
C ALA A 94 -6.60 3.89 -9.72
N ASP A 95 -6.84 3.26 -10.86
CA ASP A 95 -5.83 2.70 -11.77
C ASP A 95 -5.66 3.55 -13.03
N ILE A 96 -6.23 4.75 -13.05
CA ILE A 96 -6.13 5.71 -14.15
C ILE A 96 -4.67 5.94 -14.54
N LEU A 97 -4.39 6.02 -15.84
CA LEU A 97 -3.04 6.11 -16.37
C LEU A 97 -2.72 7.54 -16.83
N ASN A 98 -1.57 8.06 -16.40
CA ASN A 98 -1.03 9.31 -16.93
C ASN A 98 -0.24 9.10 -18.25
N GLN A 99 0.36 10.15 -18.81
CA GLN A 99 1.13 10.07 -20.06
C GLN A 99 2.37 9.16 -20.02
N ARG A 100 2.85 8.83 -18.82
CA ARG A 100 3.95 7.88 -18.60
C ARG A 100 3.43 6.46 -18.33
N GLN A 101 2.15 6.21 -18.54
CA GLN A 101 1.43 4.99 -18.16
C GLN A 101 1.57 4.67 -16.66
N GLN A 102 1.79 5.68 -15.83
CA GLN A 102 1.86 5.50 -14.38
C GLN A 102 0.45 5.59 -13.82
N THR A 103 0.16 4.74 -12.82
CA THR A 103 -1.01 4.91 -11.95
C THR A 103 -0.71 5.91 -10.82
N PRO A 104 -1.72 6.43 -10.10
CA PRO A 104 -1.51 7.18 -8.88
C PRO A 104 -0.62 6.45 -7.87
N LEU A 105 -0.73 5.12 -7.78
CA LEU A 105 0.12 4.30 -6.91
C LEU A 105 1.60 4.30 -7.34
N HIS A 106 1.90 4.31 -8.64
CA HIS A 106 3.29 4.47 -9.11
C HIS A 106 3.87 5.81 -8.66
N VAL A 107 3.08 6.89 -8.74
CA VAL A 107 3.52 8.23 -8.33
C VAL A 107 3.72 8.28 -6.82
N ALA A 108 2.77 7.78 -6.03
CA ALA A 108 2.89 7.72 -4.57
C ALA A 108 4.10 6.87 -4.13
N ALA A 109 4.36 5.77 -4.84
CA ALA A 109 5.50 4.90 -4.61
C ALA A 109 6.85 5.56 -4.93
N ASP A 110 6.93 6.37 -5.99
CA ASP A 110 8.15 7.14 -6.33
C ASP A 110 8.44 8.24 -5.31
N LEU A 111 7.38 8.90 -4.82
CA LEU A 111 7.44 9.95 -3.80
C LEU A 111 7.73 9.41 -2.39
N GLY A 112 7.53 8.11 -2.15
CA GLY A 112 7.77 7.48 -0.84
C GLY A 112 6.74 7.85 0.24
N ASN A 113 5.58 8.35 -0.18
CA ASN A 113 4.55 8.84 0.74
C ASN A 113 3.74 7.67 1.32
N VAL A 114 4.13 7.23 2.52
CA VAL A 114 3.55 6.06 3.22
C VAL A 114 2.04 6.16 3.39
N GLU A 115 1.52 7.30 3.85
CA GLU A 115 0.08 7.47 4.12
C GLU A 115 -0.74 7.46 2.82
N MET A 116 -0.20 8.08 1.76
CA MET A 116 -0.81 8.06 0.43
C MET A 116 -0.82 6.66 -0.18
N VAL A 117 0.28 5.92 -0.04
CA VAL A 117 0.38 4.53 -0.48
C VAL A 117 -0.62 3.66 0.29
N GLU A 118 -0.74 3.81 1.62
CA GLU A 118 -1.73 3.07 2.41
C GLU A 118 -3.15 3.33 1.90
N THR A 119 -3.50 4.59 1.67
CA THR A 119 -4.81 5.00 1.19
C THR A 119 -5.14 4.37 -0.17
N LEU A 120 -4.21 4.45 -1.13
CA LEU A 120 -4.39 3.85 -2.47
C LEU A 120 -4.45 2.32 -2.40
N LEU A 121 -3.59 1.69 -1.60
CA LEU A 121 -3.62 0.24 -1.43
C LEU A 121 -4.96 -0.22 -0.83
N GLN A 122 -5.49 0.48 0.17
CA GLN A 122 -6.79 0.16 0.76
C GLN A 122 -7.96 0.31 -0.22
N ALA A 123 -7.82 1.16 -1.23
CA ALA A 123 -8.78 1.31 -2.32
C ALA A 123 -8.79 0.12 -3.30
N GLY A 124 -7.82 -0.80 -3.22
CA GLY A 124 -7.78 -2.02 -4.01
C GLY A 124 -7.29 -1.85 -5.44
N CYS A 125 -6.34 -0.93 -5.67
CA CYS A 125 -5.68 -0.74 -6.97
C CYS A 125 -5.09 -2.05 -7.54
N ASP A 126 -5.02 -2.15 -8.87
CA ASP A 126 -4.30 -3.22 -9.55
C ASP A 126 -2.78 -3.01 -9.44
N LEU A 127 -2.14 -3.88 -8.65
CA LEU A 127 -0.71 -3.85 -8.37
C LEU A 127 0.14 -4.40 -9.53
N LYS A 128 -0.48 -5.02 -10.54
CA LYS A 128 0.20 -5.64 -11.68
C LYS A 128 0.42 -4.66 -12.85
N ILE A 129 -0.20 -3.48 -12.81
CA ILE A 129 -0.02 -2.46 -13.84
C ILE A 129 1.43 -2.02 -13.90
N VAL A 130 1.93 -1.81 -15.12
CA VAL A 130 3.29 -1.36 -15.39
C VAL A 130 3.31 -0.01 -16.08
N ASP A 131 4.29 0.81 -15.71
CA ASP A 131 4.58 2.08 -16.38
C ASP A 131 5.13 1.90 -17.80
N LYS A 132 5.36 3.01 -18.51
CA LYS A 132 5.93 3.01 -19.87
C LYS A 132 7.33 2.39 -19.95
N GLN A 133 8.02 2.20 -18.82
CA GLN A 133 9.31 1.51 -18.73
C GLN A 133 9.15 0.03 -18.35
N GLY A 134 7.91 -0.49 -18.24
CA GLY A 134 7.63 -1.86 -17.85
C GLY A 134 7.79 -2.13 -16.35
N ARG A 135 7.73 -1.10 -15.50
CA ARG A 135 7.93 -1.22 -14.04
C ARG A 135 6.60 -1.12 -13.31
N THR A 136 6.37 -2.04 -12.36
CA THR A 136 5.27 -1.93 -11.39
C THR A 136 5.57 -0.87 -10.33
N ALA A 137 4.56 -0.52 -9.51
CA ALA A 137 4.75 0.35 -8.35
C ALA A 137 5.80 -0.19 -7.37
N LEU A 138 5.88 -1.53 -7.19
CA LEU A 138 6.92 -2.18 -6.38
C LEU A 138 8.32 -1.91 -6.92
N ALA A 139 8.52 -2.05 -8.23
CA ALA A 139 9.80 -1.79 -8.88
C ALA A 139 10.18 -0.29 -8.80
N VAL A 140 9.20 0.61 -8.89
CA VAL A 140 9.41 2.05 -8.69
C VAL A 140 9.84 2.36 -7.25
N ALA A 141 9.11 1.87 -6.24
CA ALA A 141 9.46 2.07 -4.83
C ALA A 141 10.84 1.52 -4.48
N SER A 142 11.18 0.35 -5.03
CA SER A 142 12.47 -0.30 -4.77
C SER A 142 13.64 0.53 -5.30
N ARG A 143 13.54 1.01 -6.55
CA ARG A 143 14.55 1.89 -7.16
C ARG A 143 14.71 3.22 -6.43
N SER A 144 13.63 3.75 -5.85
CA SER A 144 13.64 5.02 -5.11
C SER A 144 14.02 4.84 -3.62
N SER A 145 14.43 3.63 -3.22
CA SER A 145 14.90 3.28 -1.86
C SER A 145 13.88 3.51 -0.73
N HIS A 146 12.58 3.41 -1.06
CA HIS A 146 11.50 3.56 -0.09
C HIS A 146 11.13 2.22 0.57
N SER A 147 12.02 1.71 1.42
CA SER A 147 11.90 0.36 2.03
C SER A 147 10.55 0.06 2.71
N LEU A 148 9.95 1.04 3.39
CA LEU A 148 8.63 0.88 4.00
C LEU A 148 7.53 0.70 2.96
N VAL A 149 7.57 1.48 1.88
CA VAL A 149 6.61 1.36 0.76
C VAL A 149 6.78 0.01 0.05
N VAL A 150 8.02 -0.46 -0.11
CA VAL A 150 8.29 -1.82 -0.62
C VAL A 150 7.60 -2.86 0.27
N ASP A 151 7.78 -2.79 1.59
CA ASP A 151 7.14 -3.74 2.52
C ASP A 151 5.61 -3.68 2.44
N MET A 152 5.02 -2.49 2.29
CA MET A 152 3.58 -2.32 2.13
C MET A 152 3.06 -2.92 0.83
N LEU A 153 3.74 -2.68 -0.29
CA LEU A 153 3.35 -3.22 -1.59
C LEU A 153 3.40 -4.76 -1.58
N ILE A 154 4.46 -5.35 -1.04
CA ILE A 154 4.55 -6.82 -0.94
C ILE A 154 3.46 -7.38 -0.02
N LYS A 155 3.17 -6.73 1.12
CA LYS A 155 2.06 -7.13 2.00
C LYS A 155 0.71 -7.06 1.29
N ALA A 156 0.47 -6.00 0.52
CA ALA A 156 -0.76 -5.84 -0.24
C ALA A 156 -0.90 -6.90 -1.35
N GLU A 157 0.15 -7.13 -2.15
CA GLU A 157 0.18 -8.18 -3.18
C GLU A 157 -0.18 -9.54 -2.59
N ARG A 158 0.42 -9.91 -1.46
CA ARG A 158 0.13 -11.17 -0.76
C ARG A 158 -1.30 -11.23 -0.22
N TYR A 159 -1.80 -10.12 0.34
CA TYR A 159 -3.18 -10.04 0.83
C TYR A 159 -4.20 -10.21 -0.29
N TYR A 160 -4.01 -9.49 -1.42
CA TYR A 160 -4.93 -9.57 -2.55
C TYR A 160 -4.86 -10.92 -3.26
N ALA A 161 -3.68 -11.52 -3.43
CA ALA A 161 -3.56 -12.88 -3.95
C ALA A 161 -4.33 -13.90 -3.08
N TRP A 162 -4.18 -13.81 -1.76
CA TRP A 162 -4.95 -14.65 -0.84
C TRP A 162 -6.47 -14.42 -0.98
N ARG A 163 -6.91 -13.16 -1.09
CA ARG A 163 -8.34 -12.84 -1.30
C ARG A 163 -8.87 -13.36 -2.64
N GLU A 164 -8.09 -13.35 -3.71
CA GLU A 164 -8.52 -13.89 -5.01
C GLU A 164 -8.74 -15.42 -4.93
N GLU A 165 -7.87 -16.13 -4.20
CA GLU A 165 -7.95 -17.59 -4.01
C GLU A 165 -9.11 -18.01 -3.08
N HIS A 166 -9.38 -17.21 -2.04
CA HIS A 166 -10.32 -17.59 -0.97
C HIS A 166 -11.67 -16.85 -1.05
N GLY A 167 -11.73 -15.70 -1.72
CA GLY A 167 -12.87 -14.77 -1.73
C GLY A 167 -14.11 -15.25 -2.49
N LYS A 168 -14.04 -16.34 -3.26
CA LYS A 168 -15.25 -17.00 -3.81
C LYS A 168 -15.97 -17.89 -2.79
N SER A 169 -15.32 -18.25 -1.68
CA SER A 169 -15.83 -19.24 -0.72
C SER A 169 -16.34 -18.65 0.61
N THR A 170 -16.10 -17.36 0.88
CA THR A 170 -16.40 -16.77 2.19
C THR A 170 -17.10 -15.42 2.05
N GLN A 171 -18.42 -15.41 2.25
CA GLN A 171 -19.14 -14.23 2.74
C GLN A 171 -18.82 -14.03 4.24
N ASP A 172 -17.55 -14.03 4.60
CA ASP A 172 -17.13 -13.87 5.98
C ASP A 172 -16.68 -12.41 6.20
N PRO A 173 -17.53 -11.56 6.81
CA PRO A 173 -17.18 -10.18 7.14
C PRO A 173 -16.04 -10.07 8.18
N SER A 174 -15.51 -11.19 8.69
CA SER A 174 -14.34 -11.22 9.57
C SER A 174 -12.98 -11.19 8.85
N ALA A 175 -12.94 -11.28 7.52
CA ALA A 175 -11.72 -11.05 6.75
C ALA A 175 -11.28 -9.59 6.94
N GLY A 176 -10.29 -9.37 7.81
CA GLY A 176 -9.90 -8.05 8.27
C GLY A 176 -9.54 -7.09 7.12
N THR A 177 -9.89 -5.82 7.29
CA THR A 177 -9.47 -4.72 6.41
C THR A 177 -7.95 -4.67 6.33
N LEU A 178 -7.41 -4.55 5.11
CA LEU A 178 -5.97 -4.38 4.87
C LEU A 178 -5.42 -3.22 5.71
N THR A 179 -4.45 -3.52 6.57
CA THR A 179 -3.82 -2.57 7.49
C THR A 179 -2.31 -2.73 7.44
N PHE A 180 -1.56 -1.64 7.45
CA PHE A 180 -0.09 -1.68 7.49
C PHE A 180 0.50 -1.30 8.84
N LYS A 181 -0.37 -1.07 9.84
CA LYS A 181 0.03 -0.73 11.20
C LYS A 181 0.97 -1.81 11.74
N GLN A 182 2.13 -1.37 12.25
CA GLN A 182 3.05 -2.29 12.89
C GLN A 182 2.41 -2.87 14.15
N ASP A 183 2.33 -4.19 14.20
CA ASP A 183 1.77 -4.85 15.37
C ASP A 183 2.80 -4.88 16.50
N HIS A 184 2.55 -4.05 17.51
CA HIS A 184 3.31 -4.02 18.76
C HIS A 184 2.59 -4.69 19.92
N SER A 185 1.49 -5.40 19.66
CA SER A 185 0.71 -6.07 20.69
C SER A 185 1.55 -7.08 21.47
N LEU A 186 1.16 -7.28 22.73
CA LEU A 186 1.74 -8.31 23.59
C LEU A 186 1.47 -9.72 23.04
N GLY A 187 0.34 -9.91 22.35
CA GLY A 187 -0.06 -11.18 21.74
C GLY A 187 0.93 -11.68 20.69
N THR A 188 1.53 -10.79 19.89
CA THR A 188 2.50 -11.17 18.85
C THR A 188 3.95 -10.93 19.23
N ARG A 189 4.23 -10.41 20.44
CA ARG A 189 5.59 -10.19 20.93
C ARG A 189 6.45 -11.45 20.83
N HIS A 190 5.88 -12.61 21.18
CA HIS A 190 6.60 -13.87 21.17
C HIS A 190 7.02 -14.28 19.75
N ILE A 191 6.08 -14.26 18.79
CA ILE A 191 6.40 -14.63 17.40
C ILE A 191 7.36 -13.62 16.76
N ARG A 192 7.23 -12.32 17.03
CA ARG A 192 8.20 -11.31 16.54
C ARG A 192 9.62 -11.59 17.03
N MET A 193 9.79 -11.95 18.31
CA MET A 193 11.08 -12.32 18.88
C MET A 193 11.64 -13.62 18.27
N LEU A 194 10.78 -14.62 18.01
CA LEU A 194 11.17 -15.85 17.30
C LEU A 194 11.68 -15.55 15.90
N LEU A 195 10.99 -14.71 15.14
CA LEU A 195 11.39 -14.32 13.79
C LEU A 195 12.70 -13.53 13.79
N TRP A 196 12.89 -12.65 14.78
CA TRP A 196 14.17 -11.96 14.96
C TRP A 196 15.31 -12.95 15.23
N ASN A 197 15.13 -13.89 16.15
CA ASN A 197 16.13 -14.91 16.46
C ASN A 197 16.45 -15.79 15.23
N LEU A 198 15.41 -16.20 14.50
CA LEU A 198 15.53 -16.96 13.26
C LEU A 198 16.42 -16.21 12.24
N ALA A 199 16.12 -14.94 11.97
CA ALA A 199 16.86 -14.14 11.01
C ALA A 199 18.31 -13.84 11.41
N TYR A 200 18.56 -13.48 12.67
CA TYR A 200 19.89 -12.99 13.08
C TYR A 200 20.85 -14.08 13.55
N HIS A 201 20.34 -15.21 14.02
CA HIS A 201 21.16 -16.24 14.66
C HIS A 201 21.10 -17.60 13.99
N GLN A 202 20.04 -17.90 13.23
CA GLN A 202 19.81 -19.26 12.73
C GLN A 202 19.95 -19.38 11.22
N LEU A 203 19.41 -18.42 10.46
CA LEU A 203 19.53 -18.42 9.01
C LEU A 203 20.95 -18.09 8.55
N LYS A 204 21.46 -18.87 7.60
CA LYS A 204 22.71 -18.61 6.88
C LYS A 204 22.47 -17.70 5.66
N VAL A 205 23.57 -17.27 5.05
CA VAL A 205 23.54 -16.56 3.77
C VAL A 205 22.76 -17.41 2.76
N ASN A 206 21.85 -16.79 2.01
CA ASN A 206 20.96 -17.41 1.01
C ASN A 206 19.80 -18.29 1.54
N GLU A 207 19.74 -18.58 2.85
CA GLU A 207 18.65 -19.41 3.40
C GLU A 207 17.33 -18.64 3.51
N TRP A 208 17.37 -17.32 3.74
CA TRP A 208 16.15 -16.53 3.85
C TRP A 208 15.40 -16.43 2.51
N GLN A 209 16.10 -16.38 1.37
CA GLN A 209 15.44 -16.40 0.05
C GLN A 209 14.82 -17.76 -0.23
N ARG A 210 15.48 -18.86 0.17
CA ARG A 210 14.89 -20.20 0.06
C ARG A 210 13.61 -20.30 0.87
N LEU A 211 13.63 -19.78 2.11
CA LEU A 211 12.47 -19.72 2.97
C LEU A 211 11.37 -18.82 2.39
N ALA A 212 11.72 -17.63 1.90
CA ALA A 212 10.77 -16.72 1.25
C ALA A 212 10.09 -17.38 0.03
N ARG A 213 10.85 -18.07 -0.84
CA ARG A 213 10.28 -18.83 -1.96
C ARG A 213 9.36 -19.96 -1.52
N SER A 214 9.67 -20.64 -0.41
CA SER A 214 8.78 -21.65 0.14
C SER A 214 7.47 -21.08 0.70
N TRP A 215 7.42 -19.78 0.92
CA TRP A 215 6.24 -19.02 1.35
C TRP A 215 5.67 -18.15 0.22
N ASP A 216 5.91 -18.56 -1.03
CA ASP A 216 5.37 -17.93 -2.23
C ASP A 216 5.76 -16.46 -2.42
N PHE A 217 6.91 -16.03 -1.91
CA PHE A 217 7.50 -14.76 -2.36
C PHE A 217 7.98 -14.91 -3.81
N THR A 218 7.63 -13.95 -4.66
CA THR A 218 8.13 -13.90 -6.03
C THR A 218 9.59 -13.44 -6.07
N ASP A 219 10.31 -13.77 -7.14
CA ASP A 219 11.69 -13.29 -7.30
C ASP A 219 11.76 -11.76 -7.40
N ASP A 220 10.72 -11.09 -7.90
CA ASP A 220 10.63 -9.62 -7.91
C ASP A 220 10.53 -9.05 -6.49
N GLN A 221 9.71 -9.65 -5.63
CA GLN A 221 9.60 -9.25 -4.22
C GLN A 221 10.92 -9.47 -3.47
N ILE A 222 11.58 -10.61 -3.69
CA ILE A 222 12.89 -10.91 -3.08
C ILE A 222 13.93 -9.90 -3.54
N ARG A 223 14.02 -9.61 -4.85
CA ARG A 223 14.90 -8.57 -5.40
C ARG A 223 14.59 -7.21 -4.80
N ALA A 224 13.32 -6.86 -4.66
CA ALA A 224 12.90 -5.57 -4.13
C ALA A 224 13.34 -5.37 -2.66
N ILE A 225 13.31 -6.43 -1.85
CA ILE A 225 13.82 -6.43 -0.48
C ILE A 225 15.34 -6.27 -0.46
N GLU A 226 16.07 -6.99 -1.33
CA GLU A 226 17.53 -6.96 -1.42
C GLU A 226 18.10 -5.62 -1.86
N GLN A 227 17.39 -4.91 -2.75
CA GLN A 227 17.85 -3.61 -3.28
C GLN A 227 17.95 -2.51 -2.21
N GLN A 228 17.36 -2.70 -1.02
CA GLN A 228 17.31 -1.66 0.02
C GLN A 228 18.58 -1.54 0.87
N TRP A 229 19.40 -2.59 0.99
CA TRP A 229 20.66 -2.53 1.75
C TRP A 229 21.81 -3.25 1.06
N SER A 230 22.95 -2.55 0.98
CA SER A 230 24.22 -3.12 0.51
C SER A 230 25.13 -3.49 1.68
N GLY A 231 25.64 -4.74 1.71
CA GLY A 231 26.70 -5.16 2.63
C GLY A 231 26.66 -6.64 3.03
N ASN A 232 27.78 -7.20 3.50
CA ASN A 232 27.92 -8.64 3.77
C ASN A 232 27.02 -9.19 4.91
N LYS A 233 26.44 -8.32 5.75
CA LYS A 233 25.50 -8.69 6.83
C LYS A 233 24.04 -8.34 6.52
N SER A 234 23.77 -7.75 5.35
CA SER A 234 22.43 -7.30 4.92
C SER A 234 21.41 -8.44 4.86
N PHE A 235 21.84 -9.68 4.60
CA PHE A 235 20.95 -10.84 4.50
C PHE A 235 20.13 -11.09 5.79
N ARG A 236 20.64 -10.71 6.96
CA ARG A 236 19.90 -10.83 8.23
C ARG A 236 18.73 -9.85 8.28
N GLU A 237 18.96 -8.62 7.83
CA GLU A 237 17.94 -7.58 7.71
C GLU A 237 16.90 -7.93 6.64
N HIS A 238 17.36 -8.38 5.47
CA HIS A 238 16.48 -8.85 4.39
C HIS A 238 15.61 -10.03 4.85
N GLY A 239 16.23 -11.01 5.51
CA GLY A 239 15.53 -12.13 6.11
C GLY A 239 14.51 -11.66 7.14
N HIS A 240 14.90 -10.80 8.07
CA HIS A 240 13.98 -10.30 9.09
C HIS A 240 12.77 -9.57 8.49
N ARG A 241 12.97 -8.72 7.47
CA ARG A 241 11.87 -8.06 6.75
C ARG A 241 10.95 -9.04 6.06
N ALA A 242 11.49 -10.01 5.31
CA ALA A 242 10.69 -11.04 4.65
C ALA A 242 9.86 -11.83 5.68
N LEU A 243 10.43 -12.17 6.83
CA LEU A 243 9.73 -12.81 7.94
C LEU A 243 8.59 -11.94 8.51
N LEU A 244 8.79 -10.62 8.65
CA LEU A 244 7.75 -9.70 9.12
C LEU A 244 6.63 -9.49 8.10
N ILE A 245 6.95 -9.45 6.81
CA ILE A 245 5.96 -9.42 5.72
C ILE A 245 5.13 -10.71 5.73
N TRP A 246 5.79 -11.87 5.89
CA TRP A 246 5.10 -13.14 6.05
C TRP A 246 4.18 -13.15 7.28
N LEU A 247 4.66 -12.66 8.43
CA LEU A 247 3.88 -12.58 9.66
C LEU A 247 2.62 -11.74 9.49
N HIS A 248 2.73 -10.61 8.78
CA HIS A 248 1.57 -9.77 8.46
C HIS A 248 0.50 -10.57 7.70
N GLY A 249 0.87 -11.28 6.63
CA GLY A 249 -0.05 -12.16 5.92
C GLY A 249 -0.63 -13.28 6.80
N ALA A 250 0.20 -13.91 7.64
CA ALA A 250 -0.23 -14.96 8.56
C ALA A 250 -1.24 -14.45 9.59
N LEU A 251 -1.05 -13.25 10.15
CA LEU A 251 -1.99 -12.64 11.10
C LEU A 251 -3.33 -12.29 10.45
N MET A 252 -3.33 -11.94 9.16
CA MET A 252 -4.55 -11.59 8.43
C MET A 252 -5.35 -12.81 7.97
N THR A 253 -4.71 -13.99 7.89
CA THR A 253 -5.29 -15.17 7.22
C THR A 253 -5.40 -16.41 8.12
N GLN A 254 -4.68 -16.45 9.25
CA GLN A 254 -4.58 -17.63 10.11
C GLN A 254 -4.94 -17.33 11.58
N PRO A 255 -5.63 -18.26 12.27
CA PRO A 255 -6.01 -18.08 13.67
C PRO A 255 -4.85 -18.30 14.67
N ASP A 256 -3.82 -19.08 14.32
CA ASP A 256 -2.61 -19.29 15.15
C ASP A 256 -1.33 -19.19 14.30
N PRO A 257 -0.74 -17.99 14.19
CA PRO A 257 0.47 -17.74 13.40
C PRO A 257 1.69 -18.54 13.87
N ALA A 258 1.81 -18.87 15.16
CA ALA A 258 2.97 -19.57 15.70
C ALA A 258 2.94 -21.05 15.31
N LYS A 259 1.77 -21.67 15.41
CA LYS A 259 1.57 -23.04 14.90
C LYS A 259 1.73 -23.10 13.39
N HIS A 260 1.26 -22.08 12.67
CA HIS A 260 1.46 -21.97 11.23
C HIS A 260 2.95 -21.87 10.87
N LEU A 261 3.72 -21.02 11.56
CA LEU A 261 5.18 -20.89 11.35
C LEU A 261 5.92 -22.21 11.50
N TYR A 262 5.60 -23.01 12.53
CA TYR A 262 6.22 -24.33 12.72
C TYR A 262 5.98 -25.24 11.52
N LYS A 263 4.72 -25.36 11.09
CA LYS A 263 4.35 -26.21 9.94
C LYS A 263 5.06 -25.78 8.67
N GLU A 264 5.10 -24.47 8.43
CA GLU A 264 5.74 -23.90 7.25
C GLU A 264 7.26 -24.11 7.25
N LEU A 265 7.93 -24.02 8.40
CA LEU A 265 9.36 -24.31 8.49
C LEU A 265 9.68 -25.78 8.24
N VAL A 266 8.87 -26.72 8.75
CA VAL A 266 9.02 -28.14 8.44
C VAL A 266 8.84 -28.39 6.95
N ARG A 267 7.80 -27.82 6.34
CA ARG A 267 7.51 -27.92 4.90
C ARG A 267 8.65 -27.35 4.04
N ALA A 268 9.25 -26.24 4.49
CA ALA A 268 10.38 -25.59 3.84
C ALA A 268 11.72 -26.35 3.99
N GLY A 269 11.74 -27.48 4.70
CA GLY A 269 12.93 -28.29 4.89
C GLY A 269 13.84 -27.80 6.02
N PHE A 270 13.28 -27.09 7.00
CA PHE A 270 13.99 -26.60 8.20
C PHE A 270 13.45 -27.24 9.51
N PRO A 271 13.39 -28.58 9.64
CA PRO A 271 12.81 -29.24 10.80
C PRO A 271 13.58 -28.94 12.10
N GLU A 272 14.90 -28.82 12.05
CA GLU A 272 15.72 -28.47 13.21
C GLU A 272 15.45 -27.04 13.73
N LEU A 273 15.13 -26.10 12.83
CA LEU A 273 14.75 -24.74 13.21
C LEU A 273 13.35 -24.72 13.80
N ALA A 274 12.43 -25.50 13.23
CA ALA A 274 11.07 -25.66 13.75
C ALA A 274 11.07 -26.20 15.20
N GLU A 275 11.90 -27.21 15.50
CA GLU A 275 12.06 -27.74 16.85
C GLU A 275 12.67 -26.74 17.83
N LYS A 276 13.68 -25.97 17.41
CA LYS A 276 14.26 -24.90 18.24
C LYS A 276 13.22 -23.83 18.61
N ILE A 277 12.29 -23.52 17.70
CA ILE A 277 11.18 -22.61 17.97
C ILE A 277 10.19 -23.22 18.96
N HIS A 278 9.87 -24.52 18.82
CA HIS A 278 8.98 -25.21 19.75
C HIS A 278 9.53 -25.25 21.18
N GLN A 279 10.83 -25.51 21.33
CA GLN A 279 11.53 -25.49 22.61
C GLN A 279 11.67 -24.08 23.21
N PHE A 280 11.74 -23.05 22.37
CA PHE A 280 11.78 -21.66 22.85
C PHE A 280 10.42 -21.26 23.44
N LYS A 281 9.30 -21.66 22.80
CA LYS A 281 7.94 -21.45 23.32
C LYS A 281 7.72 -22.12 24.68
N SER A 282 8.15 -23.37 24.84
CA SER A 282 8.00 -24.10 26.12
C SER A 282 8.80 -23.45 27.26
N LYS A 283 9.99 -22.92 26.97
CA LYS A 283 10.80 -22.18 27.95
C LYS A 283 10.17 -20.85 28.37
N THR A 284 9.64 -20.06 27.44
CA THR A 284 8.97 -18.78 27.77
C THR A 284 7.64 -18.96 28.50
N ASP A 285 6.87 -20.01 28.18
CA ASP A 285 5.64 -20.34 28.91
C ASP A 285 5.94 -20.84 30.33
N SER A 286 7.08 -21.50 30.52
CA SER A 286 7.55 -21.92 31.85
C SER A 286 8.05 -20.74 32.71
N SER A 287 8.66 -19.71 32.10
CA SER A 287 9.16 -18.54 32.85
C SER A 287 8.04 -17.56 33.20
N SER A 288 7.05 -17.39 32.31
CA SER A 288 5.88 -16.57 32.59
C SER A 288 5.03 -17.15 33.73
N LYS A 289 4.87 -18.48 33.80
CA LYS A 289 4.20 -19.15 34.93
C LYS A 289 4.94 -18.99 36.27
N LYS A 290 6.27 -18.86 36.26
CA LYS A 290 7.07 -18.62 37.48
C LYS A 290 6.96 -17.19 38.02
N CYS A 291 6.64 -16.21 37.16
CA CYS A 291 6.50 -14.81 37.57
C CYS A 291 5.10 -14.44 38.10
N VAL A 292 4.11 -15.34 38.01
CA VAL A 292 2.74 -15.10 38.53
C VAL A 292 2.58 -15.58 39.99
N VAL A 293 3.61 -16.18 40.57
CA VAL A 293 3.64 -16.61 41.97
C VAL A 293 4.68 -15.77 42.71
N SER A 294 4.34 -14.53 43.04
CA SER A 294 5.00 -13.70 44.07
C SER A 294 4.08 -12.56 44.47
#